data_AF-A0A0K1EPL6-F1
#
_entry.id   AF-A0A0K1EPL6-F1
#
_cell.length_a   1.000
_cell.length_b   1.000
_cell.length_c   1.000
_cell.angle_alpha   90.00
_cell.angle_beta   90.00
_cell.angle_gamma   90.00
#
_symmetry.space_group_name_H-M   'P 1'
#
loop_
_entity.id
_entity.type
_entity.pdbx_description
1 polymer ?
#
loop_
_entity_poly.entity_id
_entity_poly.type
_entity_poly.pdbx_seq_one_letter_code
_entity_poly.pdbx_strand_id
1 'polypeptide(L)'
;MGQNELGQLLDPSALDRAEGARGRLRLVVPAQWDGEPTELEITAPLRITCARCDGGGCDACGRSGALKTPDDPADRILRVQLPAQLGGGVVLRLVRPFGDTWPIEQLLLELVPGATPSRDIVRLPPPAPLAPWTASPPSSHARATALGVGFLAVLAAVLALLASR
;
A
#
# COMPACT_ATOMS: atom_id res chain seq x y z
N MET A 1 -16.84 13.28 -23.73
CA MET A 1 -15.82 13.99 -22.92
C MET A 1 -14.96 12.92 -22.26
N GLY A 2 -13.82 12.59 -22.88
CA GLY A 2 -12.90 11.56 -22.39
C GLY A 2 -12.17 12.05 -21.15
N GLN A 3 -12.26 11.29 -20.07
CA GLN A 3 -11.40 11.51 -18.92
C GLN A 3 -9.99 11.10 -19.36
N ASN A 4 -9.06 12.05 -19.37
CA ASN A 4 -7.66 11.74 -19.59
C ASN A 4 -7.19 10.82 -18.45
N GLU A 5 -6.91 9.55 -18.77
CA GLU A 5 -6.33 8.52 -17.91
C GLU A 5 -4.85 8.80 -17.57
N LEU A 6 -4.48 10.08 -17.42
CA LEU A 6 -3.15 10.51 -17.04
C LEU A 6 -3.06 10.56 -15.52
N GLY A 7 -2.49 9.50 -14.94
CA GLY A 7 -1.98 9.45 -13.57
C GLY A 7 -2.95 9.88 -12.47
N GLN A 8 -3.51 8.92 -11.73
CA GLN A 8 -4.30 9.25 -10.54
C GLN A 8 -3.41 9.97 -9.51
N LEU A 9 -3.63 11.27 -9.35
CA LEU A 9 -2.96 12.07 -8.33
C LEU A 9 -3.59 11.76 -6.97
N LEU A 10 -2.94 10.90 -6.19
CA LEU A 10 -3.48 10.43 -4.91
C LEU A 10 -3.55 11.55 -3.85
N ASP A 11 -2.56 12.46 -3.84
CA ASP A 11 -2.52 13.61 -2.93
C ASP A 11 -1.87 14.84 -3.61
N PRO A 12 -2.68 15.74 -4.22
CA PRO A 12 -2.19 16.98 -4.81
C PRO A 12 -1.47 17.88 -3.81
N SER A 13 -1.98 17.95 -2.58
CA SER A 13 -1.47 18.87 -1.55
C SER A 13 -0.11 18.47 -1.01
N ALA A 14 0.16 17.16 -0.90
CA ALA A 14 1.49 16.68 -0.54
C ALA A 14 2.49 16.91 -1.68
N LEU A 15 2.02 16.86 -2.93
CA LEU A 15 2.86 17.12 -4.09
C LEU A 15 3.27 18.60 -4.19
N ASP A 16 2.33 19.51 -3.91
CA ASP A 16 2.59 20.95 -3.92
C ASP A 16 3.52 21.38 -2.78
N ARG A 17 3.43 20.71 -1.61
CA ARG A 17 4.29 20.99 -0.45
C ARG A 17 5.68 20.35 -0.52
N ALA A 18 5.91 19.42 -1.45
CA ALA A 18 7.20 18.74 -1.59
C ALA A 18 8.25 19.67 -2.22
N GLU A 19 9.00 20.37 -1.36
CA GLU A 19 10.05 21.32 -1.75
C GLU A 19 11.47 20.75 -1.61
N GLY A 20 11.62 19.61 -0.93
CA GLY A 20 12.89 18.97 -0.64
C GLY A 20 13.51 18.21 -1.81
N ALA A 21 14.42 17.28 -1.49
CA ALA A 21 15.26 16.65 -2.50
C ALA A 21 14.42 15.77 -3.45
N ARG A 22 14.63 15.95 -4.76
CA ARG A 22 13.92 15.23 -5.81
C ARG A 22 14.85 14.26 -6.50
N GLY A 23 14.53 12.97 -6.40
CA GLY A 23 15.23 11.89 -7.09
C GLY A 23 14.57 11.51 -8.40
N ARG A 24 15.34 10.92 -9.32
CA ARG A 24 14.86 10.28 -10.54
C ARG A 24 15.38 8.85 -10.61
N LEU A 25 14.48 7.92 -10.87
CA LEU A 25 14.77 6.52 -11.16
C LEU A 25 14.05 6.15 -12.46
N ARG A 26 14.83 5.75 -13.47
CA ARG A 26 14.29 5.29 -14.75
C ARG A 26 14.46 3.79 -14.85
N LEU A 27 13.39 3.09 -15.20
CA LEU A 27 13.37 1.64 -15.31
C LEU A 27 12.69 1.20 -16.60
N VAL A 28 13.21 0.11 -17.16
CA VAL A 28 12.62 -0.55 -18.31
C VAL A 28 11.67 -1.64 -17.80
N VAL A 29 10.41 -1.52 -18.18
CA VAL A 29 9.36 -2.49 -17.91
C VAL A 29 9.19 -3.36 -19.16
N PRO A 30 9.00 -4.69 -19.05
CA PRO A 30 8.71 -5.52 -20.22
C PRO A 30 7.50 -5.02 -20.99
N ALA A 31 7.63 -4.84 -22.31
CA ALA A 31 6.54 -4.33 -23.15
C ALA A 31 5.28 -5.21 -23.10
N GLN A 32 5.44 -6.51 -22.83
CA GLN A 32 4.31 -7.44 -22.67
C GLN A 32 3.48 -7.21 -21.39
N TRP A 33 3.88 -6.30 -20.50
CA TRP A 33 3.07 -5.93 -19.33
C TRP A 33 2.14 -4.74 -19.60
N ASP A 34 2.22 -4.12 -20.78
CA ASP A 34 1.29 -3.07 -21.20
C ASP A 34 -0.12 -3.65 -21.40
N GLY A 35 -1.15 -2.89 -21.02
CA GLY A 35 -2.56 -3.30 -21.14
C GLY A 35 -3.17 -3.98 -19.89
N GLU A 36 -2.36 -4.41 -18.91
CA GLU A 36 -2.84 -5.08 -17.70
C GLU A 36 -2.44 -4.33 -16.42
N PRO A 37 -3.40 -3.88 -15.58
CA PRO A 37 -3.10 -3.36 -14.26
C PRO A 37 -2.29 -4.39 -13.47
N THR A 38 -1.07 -4.02 -13.10
CA THR A 38 -0.11 -4.95 -12.49
C THR A 38 0.63 -4.25 -11.37
N GLU A 39 0.73 -4.90 -10.21
CA GLU A 39 1.53 -4.38 -9.11
C GLU A 39 3.00 -4.74 -9.30
N LEU A 40 3.87 -3.75 -9.15
CA LEU A 40 5.31 -3.90 -9.26
C LEU A 40 5.96 -3.68 -7.91
N GLU A 41 6.91 -4.55 -7.58
CA GLU A 41 7.88 -4.33 -6.51
C GLU A 41 9.20 -3.90 -7.13
N ILE A 42 9.74 -2.77 -6.65
CA ILE A 42 10.93 -2.14 -7.20
C ILE A 42 11.92 -1.92 -6.06
N THR A 43 13.14 -2.44 -6.18
CA THR A 43 14.21 -2.13 -5.22
C THR A 43 15.00 -0.93 -5.75
N ALA A 44 14.86 0.24 -5.13
CA ALA A 44 15.64 1.39 -5.57
C ALA A 44 17.16 1.14 -5.38
N PRO A 45 18.04 1.66 -6.25
CA PRO A 45 19.48 1.57 -6.05
C PRO A 45 19.93 2.45 -4.88
N LEU A 46 21.13 2.19 -4.34
CA LEU A 46 21.75 3.00 -3.26
C LEU A 46 21.91 4.48 -3.61
N ARG A 47 22.00 4.79 -4.91
CA ARG A 47 22.08 6.15 -5.42
C ARG A 47 21.15 6.32 -6.61
N ILE A 48 20.33 7.36 -6.56
CA ILE A 48 19.44 7.77 -7.64
C ILE A 48 19.87 9.13 -8.18
N THR A 49 19.60 9.40 -9.45
CA THR A 49 19.96 10.69 -10.06
C THR A 49 19.19 11.82 -9.41
N CYS A 50 19.84 12.96 -9.17
CA CYS A 50 19.12 14.16 -8.76
C CYS A 50 18.27 14.67 -9.92
N ALA A 51 16.95 14.74 -9.73
CA ALA A 51 16.00 15.18 -10.75
C ALA A 51 16.10 16.69 -11.06
N ARG A 52 16.69 17.49 -10.17
CA ARG A 52 16.82 18.95 -10.37
C ARG A 52 17.96 19.32 -11.33
N CYS A 53 19.04 18.55 -11.33
CA CYS A 53 20.23 18.84 -12.13
C CYS A 53 20.62 17.72 -13.10
N ASP A 54 19.76 16.71 -13.24
CA ASP A 54 19.96 15.56 -14.13
C ASP A 54 21.29 14.82 -13.96
N GLY A 55 21.91 14.89 -12.77
CA GLY A 55 23.22 14.30 -12.51
C GLY A 55 24.41 15.26 -12.58
N GLY A 56 24.21 16.52 -12.99
CA GLY A 56 25.29 17.51 -13.10
C GLY A 56 25.80 18.07 -11.76
N GLY A 57 25.05 17.91 -10.68
CA GLY A 57 25.36 18.46 -9.37
C GLY A 57 24.72 19.83 -9.13
N CYS A 58 23.99 19.98 -8.02
CA CYS A 58 23.45 21.25 -7.55
C CYS A 58 23.42 21.25 -6.01
N ASP A 59 23.12 22.39 -5.40
CA ASP A 59 23.13 22.49 -3.93
C ASP A 59 22.08 21.57 -3.27
N ALA A 60 20.98 21.25 -3.95
CA ALA A 60 19.97 20.31 -3.44
C ALA A 60 20.47 18.87 -3.29
N CYS A 61 21.51 18.46 -4.01
CA CYS A 61 22.14 17.14 -3.89
C CYS A 61 23.57 17.21 -3.34
N GLY A 62 23.94 18.33 -2.72
CA GLY A 62 25.30 18.56 -2.23
C GLY A 62 26.36 18.48 -3.33
N ARG A 63 26.01 18.91 -4.55
CA ARG A 63 26.86 18.91 -5.76
C ARG A 63 27.33 17.54 -6.25
N SER A 64 26.77 16.46 -5.73
CA SER A 64 27.16 15.09 -6.14
C SER A 64 26.48 14.61 -7.43
N GLY A 65 25.38 15.24 -7.83
CA GLY A 65 24.53 14.77 -8.94
C GLY A 65 23.60 13.61 -8.58
N ALA A 66 23.73 13.03 -7.39
CA ALA A 66 22.95 11.89 -6.94
C ALA A 66 22.37 12.10 -5.54
N LEU A 67 21.33 11.36 -5.21
CA LEU A 67 20.75 11.31 -3.86
C LEU A 67 20.93 9.90 -3.32
N LYS A 68 21.33 9.80 -2.05
CA LYS A 68 21.49 8.54 -1.35
C LYS A 68 20.12 8.03 -0.88
N THR A 69 19.85 6.75 -1.11
CA THR A 69 18.67 6.03 -0.60
C THR A 69 19.04 5.24 0.66
N PRO A 70 18.07 4.62 1.37
CA PRO A 70 18.36 3.73 2.50
C PRO A 70 19.45 2.71 2.23
N ASP A 71 20.29 2.45 3.24
CA ASP A 71 21.39 1.47 3.13
C ASP A 71 20.83 0.02 3.09
N ASP A 72 19.77 -0.25 3.86
CA ASP A 72 19.05 -1.52 3.83
C ASP A 72 18.21 -1.65 2.54
N PRO A 73 18.39 -2.73 1.74
CA PRO A 73 17.50 -3.02 0.61
C PRO A 73 16.01 -3.05 0.96
N ALA A 74 15.63 -3.52 2.16
CA ALA A 74 14.24 -3.62 2.58
C ALA A 74 13.57 -2.25 2.73
N ASP A 75 14.32 -1.24 3.17
CA ASP A 75 13.82 0.13 3.37
C ASP A 75 13.68 0.92 2.05
N ARG A 76 14.15 0.36 0.94
CA ARG A 76 14.09 0.97 -0.40
C ARG A 76 13.26 0.16 -1.41
N ILE A 77 12.39 -0.71 -0.89
CA ILE A 77 11.35 -1.37 -1.68
C ILE A 77 10.20 -0.39 -1.92
N LEU A 78 9.87 -0.18 -3.19
CA LEU A 78 8.76 0.63 -3.65
C LEU A 78 7.70 -0.29 -4.26
N ARG A 79 6.44 -0.13 -3.84
CA ARG A 79 5.30 -0.79 -4.47
C ARG A 79 4.48 0.21 -5.24
N VAL A 80 4.32 -0.05 -6.53
CA VAL A 80 3.57 0.83 -7.43
C VAL A 80 2.65 0.03 -8.32
N GLN A 81 1.51 0.62 -8.66
CA GLN A 81 0.65 0.07 -9.70
C GLN A 81 1.13 0.55 -11.06
N LEU A 82 1.39 -0.39 -11.96
CA LEU A 82 1.66 -0.12 -13.36
C LEU A 82 0.38 0.40 -14.01
N PRO A 83 0.39 1.60 -14.63
CA PRO A 83 -0.75 2.08 -15.40
C PRO A 83 -1.08 1.12 -16.54
N ALA A 84 -2.37 0.97 -16.84
CA ALA A 84 -2.84 0.07 -17.89
C ALA A 84 -2.33 0.44 -19.29
N GLN A 85 -1.92 1.69 -19.50
CA GLN A 85 -1.35 2.17 -20.75
C GLN A 85 -0.01 2.86 -20.48
N LEU A 86 1.08 2.26 -20.92
CA LEU A 86 2.42 2.84 -20.83
C LEU A 86 2.72 3.75 -22.02
N GLY A 87 2.21 3.45 -23.20
CA GLY A 87 2.51 4.20 -24.42
C GLY A 87 4.03 4.27 -24.68
N GLY A 88 4.59 5.48 -24.73
CA GLY A 88 6.04 5.68 -24.85
C GLY A 88 6.81 5.69 -23.50
N GLY A 89 6.08 5.53 -22.40
CA GLY A 89 6.58 5.62 -21.03
C GLY A 89 5.73 6.56 -20.18
N VAL A 90 5.75 6.32 -18.87
CA VAL A 90 5.00 7.08 -17.86
C VAL A 90 5.91 7.52 -16.73
N VAL A 91 5.57 8.64 -16.08
CA VAL A 91 6.29 9.13 -14.90
C VAL A 91 5.36 9.12 -13.70
N LEU A 92 5.69 8.30 -12.71
CA LEU A 92 5.01 8.28 -11.42
C LEU A 92 5.75 9.21 -10.45
N ARG A 93 5.00 10.06 -9.74
CA ARG A 93 5.55 10.95 -8.71
C ARG A 93 5.22 10.35 -7.34
N LEU A 94 6.21 9.79 -6.67
CA LEU A 94 6.07 9.25 -5.32
C LEU A 94 6.54 10.30 -4.32
N VAL A 95 5.68 10.65 -3.36
CA VAL A 95 6.03 11.57 -2.27
C VAL A 95 6.53 10.76 -1.09
N ARG A 96 7.64 11.19 -0.47
CA ARG A 96 8.31 10.54 0.67
C ARG A 96 8.47 9.01 0.45
N PRO A 97 9.08 8.59 -0.67
CA PRO A 97 9.16 7.19 -1.11
C PRO A 97 9.83 6.24 -0.10
N PHE A 98 10.65 6.77 0.80
CA PHE A 98 11.37 6.02 1.82
C PHE A 98 10.89 6.36 3.24
N GLY A 99 9.74 7.00 3.38
CA GLY A 99 9.18 7.46 4.66
C GLY A 99 9.57 8.88 5.04
N ASP A 100 9.01 9.36 6.16
CA ASP A 100 9.04 10.77 6.58
C ASP A 100 10.41 11.27 7.06
N THR A 101 11.30 10.34 7.41
CA THR A 101 12.62 10.65 7.98
C THR A 101 13.70 10.75 6.91
N TRP A 102 13.40 10.42 5.66
CA TRP A 102 14.37 10.39 4.57
C TRP A 102 14.42 11.72 3.79
N PRO A 103 15.62 12.21 3.40
CA PRO A 103 15.74 13.51 2.73
C PRO A 103 15.10 13.60 1.35
N ILE A 104 14.83 12.46 0.70
CA ILE A 104 14.19 12.41 -0.61
C ILE A 104 12.69 12.58 -0.40
N GLU A 105 12.20 13.81 -0.60
CA GLU A 105 10.77 14.13 -0.47
C GLU A 105 9.97 13.72 -1.70
N GLN A 106 10.62 13.61 -2.86
CA GLN A 106 9.93 13.18 -4.08
C GLN A 106 10.83 12.29 -4.95
N LEU A 107 10.25 11.22 -5.48
CA LEU A 107 10.86 10.39 -6.52
C LEU A 107 10.05 10.47 -7.81
N LEU A 108 10.73 10.81 -8.91
CA LEU A 108 10.24 10.66 -10.27
C LEU A 108 10.63 9.25 -10.75
N LEU A 109 9.66 8.35 -10.76
CA LEU A 109 9.82 6.99 -11.25
C LEU A 109 9.38 6.95 -12.72
N GLU A 110 10.33 6.91 -13.64
CA GLU A 110 10.08 6.77 -15.08
C GLU A 110 10.01 5.29 -15.43
N LEU A 111 8.85 4.84 -15.91
CA LEU A 111 8.62 3.49 -16.40
C LEU A 111 8.53 3.55 -17.92
N VAL A 112 9.47 2.93 -18.62
CA VAL A 112 9.49 2.89 -20.09
C VAL A 112 9.36 1.45 -20.58
N PRO A 113 8.54 1.15 -21.60
CA PRO A 113 8.46 -0.19 -22.15
C PRO A 113 9.76 -0.55 -22.89
N GLY A 114 10.18 -1.83 -22.80
CA GLY A 114 11.33 -2.32 -23.55
C GLY A 114 11.49 -3.84 -23.47
N ALA A 115 12.39 -4.38 -24.32
CA ALA A 115 12.62 -5.82 -24.41
C ALA A 115 13.48 -6.38 -23.27
N THR A 116 14.34 -5.56 -22.69
CA THR A 116 15.25 -5.95 -21.61
C THR A 116 14.82 -5.26 -20.31
N PRO A 117 14.11 -5.95 -19.40
CA PRO A 117 13.69 -5.34 -18.15
C PRO A 117 14.86 -4.92 -17.28
N SER A 118 14.67 -3.86 -16.50
CA SER A 118 15.57 -3.54 -15.39
C SER A 118 15.53 -4.67 -14.36
N ARG A 119 16.70 -5.02 -13.81
CA ARG A 119 16.86 -6.15 -12.86
C ARG A 119 16.14 -5.94 -11.54
N ASP A 120 15.92 -4.68 -11.17
CA ASP A 120 15.40 -4.30 -9.87
C ASP A 120 13.86 -4.23 -9.83
N ILE A 121 13.17 -4.79 -10.84
CA ILE A 121 11.71 -4.84 -10.92
C ILE A 121 11.23 -6.29 -10.85
N VAL A 122 10.24 -6.53 -10.00
CA VAL A 122 9.50 -7.79 -9.90
C VAL A 122 8.01 -7.52 -10.10
N ARG A 123 7.35 -8.29 -10.97
CA ARG A 123 5.89 -8.33 -11.06
C ARG A 123 5.35 -9.12 -9.87
N LEU A 124 4.50 -8.50 -9.06
CA LEU A 124 3.82 -9.21 -7.99
C LEU A 124 2.61 -9.97 -8.55
N PRO A 125 2.30 -11.16 -8.01
CA PRO A 125 1.07 -11.85 -8.35
C PRO A 125 -0.14 -10.99 -7.93
N PRO A 126 -1.26 -11.02 -8.68
CA PRO A 126 -2.46 -10.33 -8.25
C PRO A 126 -2.88 -10.80 -6.86
N PRO A 127 -3.38 -9.90 -5.99
CA PRO A 127 -3.85 -10.30 -4.68
C PRO A 127 -4.91 -11.39 -4.83
N ALA A 128 -4.88 -12.39 -3.95
CA ALA A 128 -5.90 -13.44 -3.94
C ALA A 128 -7.29 -12.76 -3.88
N PRO A 129 -8.27 -13.24 -4.66
CA PRO A 129 -9.63 -12.72 -4.57
C PRO A 129 -10.08 -12.73 -3.12
N LEU A 130 -10.62 -11.60 -2.64
CA LEU A 130 -11.22 -11.57 -1.31
C LEU A 130 -12.27 -12.68 -1.27
N ALA A 131 -12.13 -13.59 -0.31
CA ALA A 131 -13.14 -14.61 -0.08
C ALA A 131 -14.49 -13.88 0.05
N PRO A 132 -15.55 -14.34 -0.66
CA PRO A 132 -16.85 -13.72 -0.53
C PRO A 132 -17.19 -13.64 0.96
N TRP A 133 -17.58 -12.46 1.42
CA TRP A 133 -18.03 -12.28 2.80
C TRP A 133 -19.17 -13.26 3.06
N THR A 134 -18.84 -14.36 3.71
CA THR A 134 -19.84 -15.25 4.28
C THR A 134 -20.40 -14.50 5.46
N ALA A 135 -21.59 -13.93 5.29
CA ALA A 135 -22.37 -13.42 6.40
C ALA A 135 -22.43 -14.55 7.45
N SER A 136 -21.89 -14.28 8.63
CA SER A 136 -22.01 -15.22 9.75
C SER A 136 -23.49 -15.57 9.91
N PRO A 137 -23.86 -16.87 9.95
CA PRO A 137 -25.24 -17.23 10.20
C PRO A 137 -25.68 -16.57 11.53
N PRO A 138 -26.91 -16.05 11.61
CA PRO A 138 -27.40 -15.41 12.83
C PRO A 138 -27.22 -16.39 14.00
N SER A 139 -26.51 -15.96 15.04
CA SER A 139 -26.32 -16.73 16.26
C SER A 139 -27.69 -17.07 16.83
N SER A 140 -28.05 -18.35 16.78
CA SER A 140 -29.21 -18.86 17.46
C SER A 140 -28.94 -18.76 18.97
N HIS A 141 -29.36 -17.64 19.57
CA HIS A 141 -29.61 -17.58 21.00
C HIS A 141 -30.82 -18.46 21.32
N ALA A 142 -30.59 -19.78 21.24
CA ALA A 142 -31.51 -20.81 21.66
C ALA A 142 -31.60 -20.79 23.19
N ARG A 143 -32.67 -20.17 23.68
CA ARG A 143 -33.48 -20.60 24.85
C ARG A 143 -32.69 -21.18 26.04
N ALA A 144 -32.26 -20.32 26.94
CA ALA A 144 -31.94 -20.68 28.32
C ALA A 144 -33.01 -20.11 29.28
N THR A 145 -34.24 -20.60 29.19
CA THR A 145 -35.32 -20.33 30.15
C THR A 145 -36.02 -21.65 30.50
N ALA A 146 -35.41 -22.49 31.33
CA ALA A 146 -36.06 -23.71 31.83
C ALA A 146 -35.54 -24.27 33.18
N LEU A 147 -34.79 -23.50 33.98
CA LEU A 147 -34.25 -23.98 35.28
C LEU A 147 -34.59 -23.09 36.50
N GLY A 148 -35.59 -22.20 36.38
CA GLY A 148 -35.96 -21.26 37.46
C GLY A 148 -37.20 -21.60 38.28
N VAL A 149 -38.10 -22.47 37.80
CA VAL A 149 -39.44 -22.62 38.43
C VAL A 149 -39.52 -23.78 39.42
N GLY A 150 -38.70 -24.82 39.28
CA GLY A 150 -38.71 -25.98 40.19
C GLY A 150 -38.20 -25.68 41.61
N PHE A 151 -37.20 -24.80 41.74
CA PHE A 151 -36.58 -24.52 43.04
C PHE A 151 -37.49 -23.71 43.97
N LEU A 152 -38.29 -22.79 43.42
CA LEU A 152 -39.22 -21.97 44.20
C LEU A 152 -40.37 -22.79 44.81
N ALA A 153 -40.87 -23.81 44.10
CA ALA A 153 -41.92 -24.68 44.64
C ALA A 153 -41.42 -25.57 45.79
N VAL A 154 -40.18 -26.09 45.68
CA VAL A 154 -39.56 -26.90 46.73
C VAL A 154 -39.26 -26.05 47.97
N LEU A 155 -38.77 -24.82 47.80
CA LEU A 155 -38.50 -23.91 48.91
C LEU A 155 -39.79 -23.55 49.68
N ALA A 156 -40.88 -23.27 48.97
CA ALA A 156 -42.17 -22.96 49.59
C ALA A 156 -42.73 -24.14 50.41
N ALA A 157 -42.61 -25.37 49.91
CA ALA A 157 -43.07 -26.56 50.62
C ALA A 157 -42.27 -26.83 51.92
N VAL A 158 -40.94 -26.63 51.89
CA VAL A 158 -40.09 -26.77 53.09
C VAL A 158 -40.42 -25.73 54.14
N LEU A 159 -40.65 -24.48 53.75
CA LEU A 159 -41.03 -23.40 54.68
C LEU A 159 -42.40 -23.65 55.33
N ALA A 160 -43.38 -24.17 54.58
CA ALA A 160 -44.68 -24.51 55.14
C ALA A 160 -44.61 -25.64 56.19
N LEU A 161 -43.78 -26.67 55.95
CA LEU A 161 -43.59 -27.75 56.93
C LEU A 161 -42.92 -27.27 58.22
N LEU A 162 -41.95 -26.37 58.14
CA LEU A 162 -41.27 -25.82 59.31
C LEU A 162 -42.17 -24.91 60.15
N ALA A 163 -43.16 -24.24 59.56
CA ALA A 163 -44.12 -23.40 60.29
C ALA A 163 -45.22 -24.20 61.01
N SER A 164 -45.38 -25.49 60.70
CA SER A 164 -46.40 -26.38 61.28
C SER A 164 -45.91 -27.25 62.46
N ARG A 165 -44.69 -27.01 62.96
CA ARG A 165 -44.12 -27.63 64.18
C ARG A 165 -43.92 -26.59 65.27
#